data_AF-A0A0R3LGI1-F1
#
_entry.id   AF-A0A0R3LGI1-F1
#
_cell.length_a   1.000
_cell.length_b   1.000
_cell.length_c   1.000
_cell.angle_alpha   90.00
_cell.angle_beta   90.00
_cell.angle_gamma   90.00
#
_symmetry.space_group_name_H-M   'P 1'
#
loop_
_entity.id
_entity.type
_entity.pdbx_description
1 polymer ?
#
loop_
_entity_poly.entity_id
_entity_poly.type
_entity_poly.pdbx_seq_one_letter_code
_entity_poly.pdbx_strand_id
1 'polypeptide(L)'
;MSGTSSPGPAPDTLELAALLCSRVCHDLISPVGAIVNGLEVLDDNPKPEDRDFALDLIRKSAKTASARLQFCRLAFGAAGSAGAQIDLGDAQTMARGHIEDGKITITWNLPRLLLPKNRVKLLLNMLIIAQQTIPRGGTLTIDPIGDGETMAFRVTSSGLNARVPQNIADLLSASSTATVDAHAVQPYYTRLLAQACGLNVTLAPDGEKVVVTAS
;
A
#
# COMPACT_ATOMS: atom_id res chain seq x y z
N MET A 1 -19.30 9.65 -28.16
CA MET A 1 -18.84 10.89 -27.50
C MET A 1 -18.87 10.65 -26.00
N SER A 2 -17.79 10.14 -25.44
CA SER A 2 -17.62 9.92 -24.00
C SER A 2 -17.21 11.24 -23.36
N GLY A 3 -18.08 11.78 -22.50
CA GLY A 3 -17.87 13.05 -21.82
C GLY A 3 -16.52 13.05 -21.10
N THR A 4 -15.68 14.01 -21.44
CA THR A 4 -14.49 14.36 -20.68
C THR A 4 -14.97 14.92 -19.34
N SER A 5 -14.91 14.10 -18.29
CA SER A 5 -15.12 14.58 -16.92
C SER A 5 -14.13 15.71 -16.65
N SER A 6 -14.64 16.91 -16.41
CA SER A 6 -13.80 18.02 -15.96
C SER A 6 -13.02 17.59 -14.70
N PRO A 7 -11.74 17.98 -14.58
CA PRO A 7 -10.98 17.70 -13.36
C PRO A 7 -11.73 18.27 -12.16
N GLY A 8 -12.08 17.40 -11.20
CA GLY A 8 -12.75 17.82 -9.98
C GLY A 8 -11.77 18.49 -9.01
N PRO A 9 -12.24 19.36 -8.11
CA PRO A 9 -11.39 19.94 -7.08
C PRO A 9 -10.74 18.85 -6.22
N ALA A 10 -9.58 19.16 -5.64
CA ALA A 10 -8.99 18.30 -4.62
C ALA A 10 -10.01 18.06 -3.49
N PRO A 11 -10.10 16.83 -2.95
CA PRO A 11 -11.08 16.53 -1.92
C PRO A 11 -10.85 17.40 -0.69
N ASP A 12 -11.93 17.85 -0.05
CA ASP A 12 -11.81 18.51 1.25
C ASP A 12 -11.36 17.53 2.36
N THR A 13 -11.20 18.01 3.59
CA THR A 13 -10.72 17.15 4.69
C THR A 13 -11.68 16.02 5.04
N LEU A 14 -13.00 16.25 4.96
CA LEU A 14 -14.01 15.24 5.27
C LEU A 14 -14.13 14.22 4.14
N GLU A 15 -14.06 14.68 2.89
CA GLU A 15 -14.02 13.82 1.71
C GLU A 15 -12.77 12.94 1.71
N LEU A 16 -11.58 13.50 1.98
CA LEU A 16 -10.35 12.73 2.07
C LEU A 16 -10.44 11.66 3.16
N ALA A 17 -10.98 12.00 4.33
CA ALA A 17 -11.20 11.03 5.40
C ALA A 17 -12.16 9.91 4.96
N ALA A 18 -13.28 10.25 4.33
CA ALA A 18 -14.25 9.29 3.82
C ALA A 18 -13.67 8.36 2.74
N LEU A 19 -12.87 8.89 1.82
CA LEU A 19 -12.20 8.11 0.77
C LEU A 19 -11.15 7.15 1.36
N LEU A 20 -10.34 7.60 2.33
CA LEU A 20 -9.38 6.74 3.03
C LEU A 20 -10.08 5.63 3.81
N CYS A 21 -11.17 5.95 4.52
CA CYS A 21 -12.00 4.95 5.19
C CYS A 21 -12.57 3.94 4.19
N SER A 22 -13.11 4.42 3.06
CA SER A 22 -13.66 3.56 2.00
C SER A 22 -12.60 2.61 1.44
N ARG A 23 -11.38 3.10 1.20
CA ARG A 23 -10.26 2.28 0.75
C ARG A 23 -9.90 1.19 1.75
N VAL A 24 -9.74 1.54 3.03
CA VAL A 24 -9.40 0.56 4.09
C VAL A 24 -10.52 -0.48 4.24
N CYS A 25 -11.79 -0.07 4.21
CA CYS A 25 -12.92 -0.99 4.29
C CYS A 25 -12.98 -1.93 3.08
N HIS A 26 -12.90 -1.40 1.85
CA HIS A 26 -12.85 -2.20 0.62
C HIS A 26 -11.79 -3.31 0.69
N ASP A 27 -10.61 -2.92 1.17
CA ASP A 27 -9.44 -3.76 1.29
C ASP A 27 -9.63 -4.90 2.32
N LEU A 28 -10.42 -4.67 3.37
CA LEU A 28 -10.70 -5.67 4.42
C LEU A 28 -11.94 -6.52 4.15
N ILE A 29 -12.90 -6.04 3.34
CA ILE A 29 -14.16 -6.75 3.07
C ILE A 29 -13.92 -8.14 2.48
N SER A 30 -13.02 -8.28 1.50
CA SER A 30 -12.80 -9.56 0.83
C SER A 30 -12.31 -10.68 1.77
N PRO A 31 -11.20 -10.51 2.54
CA PRO A 31 -10.76 -11.57 3.44
C PRO A 31 -11.73 -11.79 4.61
N VAL A 32 -12.46 -10.77 5.08
CA VAL A 32 -13.50 -10.95 6.10
C VAL A 32 -14.68 -11.76 5.56
N GLY A 33 -15.15 -11.46 4.34
CA GLY A 33 -16.21 -12.22 3.69
C GLY A 33 -15.82 -13.68 3.46
N ALA A 34 -14.57 -13.96 3.09
CA ALA A 34 -14.09 -15.33 2.95
C ALA A 34 -14.09 -16.13 4.27
N ILE A 35 -13.91 -15.47 5.43
CA ILE A 35 -14.07 -16.10 6.74
C ILE A 35 -15.53 -16.48 6.98
N VAL A 36 -16.47 -15.56 6.70
CA VAL A 36 -17.90 -15.80 6.85
C VAL A 36 -18.35 -16.96 5.97
N ASN A 37 -17.96 -16.97 4.69
CA ASN A 37 -18.29 -18.07 3.77
C ASN A 37 -17.75 -19.42 4.25
N GLY A 38 -16.54 -19.43 4.85
CA GLY A 38 -15.99 -20.64 5.43
C GLY A 38 -16.79 -21.13 6.65
N LEU A 39 -17.30 -20.23 7.47
CA LEU A 39 -18.15 -20.57 8.61
C LEU A 39 -19.52 -21.12 8.15
N GLU A 40 -20.13 -20.51 7.13
CA GLU A 40 -21.38 -20.98 6.53
C GLU A 40 -21.25 -22.43 6.02
N VAL A 41 -20.13 -22.78 5.38
CA VAL A 41 -19.86 -24.16 4.97
C VAL A 41 -19.79 -25.11 6.17
N LEU A 42 -19.26 -24.68 7.32
CA LEU A 42 -19.16 -25.52 8.52
C LEU A 42 -20.51 -25.74 9.21
N ASP A 43 -21.43 -24.78 9.11
CA ASP A 43 -22.77 -24.86 9.71
C ASP A 43 -23.67 -25.88 8.99
N ASP A 44 -23.41 -26.15 7.71
CA ASP A 44 -24.18 -27.09 6.87
C ASP A 44 -23.80 -28.58 7.06
N ASN A 45 -23.08 -28.93 8.13
CA ASN A 45 -22.56 -30.28 8.39
C ASN A 45 -21.86 -30.90 7.17
N PRO A 46 -20.77 -30.27 6.68
CA PRO A 46 -20.12 -30.66 5.45
C PRO A 46 -19.41 -32.02 5.57
N LYS A 47 -19.10 -32.63 4.43
CA LYS A 47 -18.24 -33.82 4.40
C LYS A 47 -16.84 -33.47 4.92
N PRO A 48 -16.05 -34.46 5.39
CA PRO A 48 -14.72 -34.20 5.96
C PRO A 48 -13.80 -33.33 5.08
N GLU A 49 -13.81 -33.57 3.76
CA GLU A 49 -12.99 -32.81 2.80
C GLU A 49 -13.40 -31.32 2.73
N ASP A 50 -14.71 -31.06 2.63
CA ASP A 50 -15.28 -29.71 2.58
C ASP A 50 -15.06 -28.96 3.90
N ARG A 51 -15.11 -29.68 5.03
CA ARG A 51 -14.76 -29.15 6.36
C ARG A 51 -13.30 -28.70 6.42
N ASP A 52 -12.38 -29.52 5.95
CA ASP A 52 -10.95 -29.21 5.97
C ASP A 52 -10.62 -28.03 5.04
N PHE A 53 -11.27 -27.97 3.87
CA PHE A 53 -11.18 -26.82 2.97
C PHE A 53 -11.70 -25.53 3.62
N ALA A 54 -12.87 -25.57 4.27
CA ALA A 54 -13.43 -24.42 4.97
C ALA A 54 -12.52 -23.90 6.09
N LEU A 55 -11.96 -24.82 6.91
CA LEU A 55 -11.02 -24.45 7.96
C LEU A 55 -9.72 -23.83 7.41
N ASP A 56 -9.21 -24.33 6.29
CA ASP A 56 -8.05 -23.74 5.62
C ASP A 56 -8.37 -22.35 5.03
N LEU A 57 -9.54 -22.18 4.41
CA LEU A 57 -10.03 -20.90 3.91
C LEU A 57 -10.14 -19.87 5.04
N ILE A 58 -10.75 -20.23 6.17
CA ILE A 58 -10.85 -19.37 7.36
C ILE A 58 -9.46 -18.98 7.85
N ARG A 59 -8.54 -19.94 8.00
CA ARG A 59 -7.19 -19.70 8.52
C ARG A 59 -6.40 -18.75 7.62
N LYS A 60 -6.40 -18.99 6.30
CA LYS A 60 -5.71 -18.14 5.32
C LYS A 60 -6.31 -16.74 5.31
N SER A 61 -7.64 -16.64 5.25
CA SER A 61 -8.35 -15.37 5.20
C SER A 61 -8.16 -14.53 6.48
N ALA A 62 -8.19 -15.16 7.65
CA ALA A 62 -7.90 -14.51 8.93
C ALA A 62 -6.46 -13.97 8.99
N LYS A 63 -5.48 -14.74 8.50
CA LYS A 63 -4.08 -14.28 8.42
C LYS A 63 -3.96 -13.07 7.49
N THR A 64 -4.59 -13.12 6.30
CA THR A 64 -4.60 -12.00 5.35
C THR A 64 -5.29 -10.76 5.92
N ALA A 65 -6.46 -10.91 6.55
CA ALA A 65 -7.18 -9.80 7.18
C ALA A 65 -6.33 -9.14 8.28
N SER A 66 -5.71 -9.94 9.16
CA SER A 66 -4.86 -9.45 10.24
C SER A 66 -3.65 -8.68 9.71
N ALA A 67 -2.92 -9.25 8.74
CA ALA A 67 -1.76 -8.58 8.16
C ALA A 67 -2.14 -7.27 7.46
N ARG A 68 -3.26 -7.25 6.73
CA ARG A 68 -3.76 -6.05 6.06
C ARG A 68 -4.20 -4.98 7.06
N LEU A 69 -4.89 -5.36 8.14
CA LEU A 69 -5.28 -4.44 9.20
C LEU A 69 -4.06 -3.83 9.90
N GLN A 70 -3.07 -4.64 10.26
CA GLN A 70 -1.84 -4.18 10.90
C GLN A 70 -1.06 -3.21 9.99
N PHE A 71 -0.94 -3.53 8.70
CA PHE A 71 -0.34 -2.64 7.73
C PHE A 71 -1.12 -1.32 7.59
N CYS A 72 -2.45 -1.39 7.41
CA CYS A 72 -3.30 -0.20 7.28
C CYS A 72 -3.22 0.70 8.52
N ARG A 73 -3.16 0.12 9.72
CA ARG A 73 -2.99 0.86 10.99
C ARG A 73 -1.72 1.69 10.97
N LEU A 74 -0.63 1.16 10.41
CA LEU A 74 0.64 1.87 10.33
C LEU A 74 0.68 2.87 9.15
N ALA A 75 0.26 2.44 7.96
CA ALA A 75 0.36 3.22 6.72
C ALA A 75 -0.65 4.38 6.63
N PHE A 76 -1.86 4.19 7.14
CA PHE A 76 -2.95 5.17 7.06
C PHE A 76 -3.34 5.73 8.43
N GLY A 77 -3.31 4.90 9.47
CA GLY A 77 -3.79 5.26 10.81
C GLY A 77 -3.01 6.38 11.52
N ALA A 78 -3.59 6.84 12.63
CA ALA A 78 -3.00 7.79 13.55
C ALA A 78 -2.07 7.06 14.54
N ALA A 79 -0.85 6.72 14.09
CA ALA A 79 0.16 6.17 14.99
C ALA A 79 0.83 7.31 15.79
N GLY A 80 0.53 7.40 17.09
CA GLY A 80 1.23 8.27 18.06
C GLY A 80 0.93 9.77 17.98
N SER A 81 1.48 10.52 18.95
CA SER A 81 1.36 11.98 19.09
C SER A 81 2.16 12.74 18.02
N ALA A 82 2.14 14.08 18.07
CA ALA A 82 3.10 14.90 17.32
C ALA A 82 4.54 14.49 17.71
N GLY A 83 5.43 14.37 16.72
CA GLY A 83 6.82 13.94 16.94
C GLY A 83 7.03 12.44 17.15
N ALA A 84 5.98 11.61 17.09
CA ALA A 84 6.15 10.15 17.21
C ALA A 84 7.05 9.59 16.09
N GLN A 85 7.95 8.70 16.50
CA GLN A 85 8.83 7.95 15.61
C GLN A 85 8.38 6.49 15.50
N ILE A 86 8.71 5.84 14.39
CA ILE A 86 8.38 4.45 14.09
C ILE A 86 9.67 3.71 13.72
N ASP A 87 9.85 2.51 14.27
CA ASP A 87 10.98 1.62 13.92
C ASP A 87 10.78 1.07 12.50
N LEU A 88 11.78 1.24 11.64
CA LEU A 88 11.79 0.66 10.30
C LEU A 88 11.73 -0.87 10.31
N GLY A 89 12.17 -1.55 11.38
CA GLY A 89 11.99 -2.99 11.55
C GLY A 89 10.53 -3.40 11.72
N ASP A 90 9.73 -2.59 12.43
CA ASP A 90 8.28 -2.81 12.53
C ASP A 90 7.63 -2.57 11.17
N ALA A 91 8.01 -1.50 10.48
CA ALA A 91 7.53 -1.20 9.13
C ALA A 91 7.86 -2.32 8.13
N GLN A 92 9.07 -2.87 8.20
CA GLN A 92 9.50 -4.02 7.39
C GLN A 92 8.62 -5.23 7.66
N THR A 93 8.37 -5.56 8.93
CA THR A 93 7.53 -6.70 9.32
C THR A 93 6.12 -6.57 8.76
N MET A 94 5.52 -5.38 8.90
CA MET A 94 4.18 -5.12 8.37
C MET A 94 4.14 -5.13 6.84
N ALA A 95 5.15 -4.57 6.18
CA ALA A 95 5.26 -4.57 4.72
C ALA A 95 5.35 -5.99 4.17
N ARG A 96 6.21 -6.85 4.74
CA ARG A 96 6.32 -8.26 4.36
C ARG A 96 5.00 -9.00 4.54
N GLY A 97 4.37 -8.87 5.72
CA GLY A 97 3.10 -9.54 6.00
C GLY A 97 1.96 -9.15 5.06
N HIS A 98 1.97 -7.91 4.55
CA HIS A 98 0.93 -7.41 3.65
C HIS A 98 1.20 -7.67 2.16
N ILE A 99 2.45 -7.51 1.72
CA ILE A 99 2.80 -7.45 0.29
C ILE A 99 3.40 -8.76 -0.21
N GLU A 100 4.14 -9.51 0.63
CA GLU A 100 4.67 -10.80 0.21
C GLU A 100 3.53 -11.82 0.10
N ASP A 101 3.14 -12.11 -1.14
CA ASP A 101 2.41 -13.30 -1.53
C ASP A 101 3.35 -14.18 -2.34
N GLY A 102 3.02 -15.44 -2.62
CA GLY A 102 3.94 -16.35 -3.32
C GLY A 102 4.47 -15.88 -4.70
N LYS A 103 4.01 -14.71 -5.21
CA LYS A 103 4.48 -14.07 -6.44
C LYS A 103 5.37 -12.84 -6.18
N ILE A 104 5.26 -12.18 -5.02
CA ILE A 104 5.99 -10.94 -4.71
C ILE A 104 6.94 -11.16 -3.53
N THR A 105 8.18 -10.70 -3.68
CA THR A 105 9.22 -10.75 -2.64
C THR A 105 9.73 -9.36 -2.31
N ILE A 106 10.14 -9.15 -1.06
CA ILE A 106 10.71 -7.88 -0.58
C ILE A 106 12.19 -8.06 -0.21
N THR A 107 13.03 -7.27 -0.86
CA THR A 107 14.43 -7.04 -0.48
C THR A 107 14.51 -5.71 0.25
N TRP A 108 14.94 -5.73 1.52
CA TRP A 108 14.91 -4.56 2.40
C TRP A 108 16.34 -4.18 2.81
N ASN A 109 16.88 -3.11 2.22
CA ASN A 109 18.25 -2.66 2.46
C ASN A 109 18.30 -1.39 3.33
N LEU A 110 17.19 -0.99 3.95
CA LEU A 110 17.20 0.12 4.88
C LEU A 110 17.84 -0.29 6.21
N PRO A 111 18.56 0.62 6.89
CA PRO A 111 19.04 0.35 8.24
C PRO A 111 17.84 0.22 9.20
N ARG A 112 18.08 -0.36 10.37
CA ARG A 112 17.11 -0.31 11.46
C ARG A 112 17.27 1.01 12.20
N LEU A 113 16.31 1.92 12.02
CA LEU A 113 16.29 3.23 12.69
C LEU A 113 14.86 3.65 13.01
N LEU A 114 14.75 4.58 13.95
CA LEU A 114 13.52 5.29 14.25
C LEU A 114 13.39 6.49 13.31
N LEU A 115 12.28 6.59 12.59
CA LEU A 115 11.98 7.72 11.73
C LEU A 115 10.69 8.43 12.12
N PRO A 116 10.57 9.74 11.84
CA PRO A 116 9.31 10.46 11.98
C PRO A 116 8.16 9.71 11.28
N LYS A 117 7.01 9.61 11.94
CA LYS A 117 5.89 8.77 11.49
C LYS A 117 5.50 8.98 10.02
N ASN A 118 5.47 10.23 9.54
CA ASN A 118 5.06 10.52 8.16
C ASN A 118 6.06 10.00 7.12
N ARG A 119 7.36 9.90 7.46
CA ARG A 119 8.37 9.28 6.58
C ARG A 119 8.14 7.78 6.44
N VAL A 120 7.82 7.10 7.53
CA VAL A 120 7.49 5.67 7.49
C VAL A 120 6.16 5.42 6.76
N LYS A 121 5.14 6.26 7.00
CA LYS A 121 3.88 6.19 6.25
C LYS A 121 4.10 6.41 4.76
N LEU A 122 4.97 7.35 4.38
CA LEU A 122 5.35 7.60 2.98
C LEU A 122 5.97 6.35 2.36
N LEU A 123 6.98 5.76 3.01
CA LEU A 123 7.63 4.53 2.54
C LEU A 123 6.62 3.39 2.34
N LEU A 124 5.75 3.13 3.32
CA LEU A 124 4.73 2.07 3.21
C LEU A 124 3.77 2.32 2.04
N ASN A 125 3.41 3.58 1.79
CA ASN A 125 2.55 3.94 0.66
C ASN A 125 3.28 3.87 -0.70
N MET A 126 4.58 4.16 -0.75
CA MET A 126 5.41 3.92 -1.93
C MET A 126 5.47 2.43 -2.30
N LEU A 127 5.47 1.54 -1.30
CA LEU A 127 5.44 0.09 -1.54
C LEU A 127 4.12 -0.37 -2.19
N ILE A 128 2.99 0.19 -1.76
CA ILE A 128 1.67 -0.09 -2.39
C ILE A 128 1.67 0.34 -3.86
N ILE A 129 2.29 1.48 -4.18
CA ILE A 129 2.44 1.96 -5.56
C ILE A 129 3.36 1.04 -6.35
N ALA A 130 4.53 0.70 -5.80
CA ALA A 130 5.50 -0.17 -6.44
C ALA A 130 4.94 -1.58 -6.68
N GLN A 131 4.09 -2.10 -5.80
CA GLN A 131 3.40 -3.37 -6.02
C GLN A 131 2.52 -3.35 -7.27
N GLN A 132 1.86 -2.23 -7.56
CA GLN A 132 0.94 -2.10 -8.70
C GLN A 132 1.65 -2.05 -10.06
N THR A 133 2.98 -1.85 -10.07
CA THR A 133 3.77 -1.84 -11.31
C THR A 133 4.12 -3.25 -11.78
N ILE A 134 4.04 -4.26 -10.90
CA ILE A 134 4.41 -5.66 -11.17
C ILE A 134 3.18 -6.60 -11.05
N PRO A 135 2.18 -6.48 -11.95
CA PRO A 135 0.91 -7.21 -11.84
C PRO A 135 1.05 -8.74 -11.93
N ARG A 136 2.20 -9.25 -12.38
CA ARG A 136 2.50 -10.68 -12.47
C ARG A 136 3.43 -11.17 -11.37
N GLY A 137 3.72 -10.34 -10.37
CA GLY A 137 4.71 -10.62 -9.34
C GLY A 137 6.12 -10.21 -9.73
N GLY A 138 7.06 -10.41 -8.80
CA GLY A 138 8.43 -9.96 -8.92
C GLY A 138 9.08 -9.66 -7.57
N THR A 139 10.04 -8.75 -7.59
CA THR A 139 10.78 -8.30 -6.40
C THR A 139 10.63 -6.79 -6.24
N LEU A 140 10.35 -6.37 -5.02
CA LEU A 140 10.45 -4.98 -4.58
C LEU A 140 11.74 -4.83 -3.76
N THR A 141 12.65 -4.00 -4.23
CA THR A 141 13.90 -3.67 -3.53
C THR A 141 13.80 -2.27 -2.96
N ILE A 142 14.01 -2.13 -1.65
CA ILE A 142 13.95 -0.86 -0.93
C ILE A 142 15.37 -0.46 -0.54
N ASP A 143 15.82 0.68 -1.05
CA ASP A 143 17.15 1.23 -0.82
C ASP A 143 17.07 2.63 -0.19
N PRO A 144 18.01 2.98 0.72
CA PRO A 144 18.13 4.35 1.21
C PRO A 144 18.81 5.22 0.15
N ILE A 145 18.42 6.49 0.08
CA ILE A 145 19.15 7.53 -0.66
C ILE A 145 19.71 8.51 0.37
N GLY A 146 21.04 8.57 0.51
CA GLY A 146 21.70 9.32 1.58
C GLY A 146 21.72 8.54 2.90
N ASP A 147 21.88 9.25 4.01
CA ASP A 147 22.04 8.67 5.35
C ASP A 147 21.23 9.41 6.44
N GLY A 148 21.19 8.80 7.63
CA GLY A 148 20.54 9.36 8.82
C GLY A 148 19.02 9.50 8.74
N GLU A 149 18.45 10.35 9.59
CA GLU A 149 16.99 10.54 9.70
C GLU A 149 16.39 11.28 8.48
N THR A 150 17.23 11.95 7.69
CA THR A 150 16.85 12.69 6.48
C THR A 150 16.88 11.83 5.22
N MET A 151 17.38 10.59 5.30
CA MET A 151 17.55 9.71 4.14
C MET A 151 16.26 9.56 3.33
N ALA A 152 16.35 9.75 2.03
CA ALA A 152 15.28 9.53 1.07
C ALA A 152 15.09 8.02 0.81
N PHE A 153 14.03 7.68 0.08
CA PHE A 153 13.71 6.28 -0.23
C PHE A 153 13.68 6.04 -1.73
N ARG A 154 14.23 4.90 -2.15
CA ARG A 154 14.02 4.32 -3.47
C ARG A 154 13.36 2.96 -3.33
N VAL A 155 12.27 2.75 -4.07
CA VAL A 155 11.65 1.44 -4.21
C VAL A 155 11.74 1.03 -5.67
N THR A 156 12.54 0.01 -5.96
CA THR A 156 12.70 -0.55 -7.30
C THR A 156 11.83 -1.79 -7.42
N SER A 157 10.97 -1.82 -8.43
CA SER A 157 10.11 -2.95 -8.75
C SER A 157 10.61 -3.63 -10.02
N SER A 158 10.81 -4.94 -9.94
CA SER A 158 11.34 -5.76 -11.03
C SER A 158 10.50 -7.02 -11.17
N GLY A 159 9.94 -7.27 -12.35
CA GLY A 159 9.04 -8.40 -12.57
C GLY A 159 8.59 -8.50 -14.02
N LEU A 160 7.91 -9.60 -14.35
CA LEU A 160 7.43 -9.82 -15.71
C LEU A 160 6.38 -8.76 -16.08
N ASN A 161 6.64 -8.02 -17.17
CA ASN A 161 5.80 -6.91 -17.64
C ASN A 161 5.63 -5.78 -16.62
N ALA A 162 6.72 -5.44 -15.90
CA ALA A 162 6.74 -4.25 -15.07
C ALA A 162 6.40 -3.00 -15.92
N ARG A 163 5.48 -2.16 -15.45
CA ARG A 163 5.04 -0.97 -16.19
C ARG A 163 4.58 0.13 -15.26
N VAL A 164 4.69 1.37 -15.73
CA VAL A 164 4.18 2.56 -15.03
C VAL A 164 2.69 2.73 -15.32
N PRO A 165 1.80 2.68 -14.31
CA PRO A 165 0.41 3.07 -14.49
C PRO A 165 0.35 4.60 -14.57
N GLN A 166 0.10 5.14 -15.77
CA GLN A 166 0.17 6.58 -16.04
C GLN A 166 -0.76 7.40 -15.12
N ASN A 167 -1.96 6.88 -14.85
CA ASN A 167 -2.92 7.49 -13.92
C ASN A 167 -2.35 7.68 -12.51
N ILE A 168 -1.50 6.75 -12.03
CA ILE A 168 -0.84 6.85 -10.73
C ILE A 168 0.28 7.88 -10.80
N ALA A 169 1.12 7.83 -11.84
CA ALA A 169 2.19 8.81 -12.02
C ALA A 169 1.64 10.24 -12.05
N ASP A 170 0.51 10.46 -12.73
CA ASP A 170 -0.17 11.75 -12.81
C ASP A 170 -0.71 12.20 -11.45
N LEU A 171 -1.25 11.29 -10.62
CA LEU A 171 -1.75 11.60 -9.27
C LEU A 171 -0.64 11.93 -8.26
N LEU A 172 0.57 11.41 -8.48
CA LEU A 172 1.74 11.70 -7.66
C LEU A 172 2.33 13.07 -7.95
N SER A 173 2.06 13.63 -9.13
CA SER A 173 2.50 14.98 -9.51
C SER A 173 1.88 16.06 -8.62
N ALA A 174 2.68 17.03 -8.18
CA ALA A 174 2.21 18.18 -7.41
C ALA A 174 1.17 19.03 -8.17
N SER A 175 1.24 19.06 -9.50
CA SER A 175 0.34 19.79 -10.39
C SER A 175 -0.89 18.99 -10.83
N SER A 176 -1.10 17.79 -10.27
CA SER A 176 -2.23 16.95 -10.64
C SER A 176 -3.56 17.65 -10.40
N THR A 177 -4.42 17.63 -11.41
CA THR A 177 -5.83 18.06 -11.35
C THR A 177 -6.78 16.87 -11.43
N ALA A 178 -6.26 15.64 -11.37
CA ALA A 178 -7.07 14.43 -11.48
C ALA A 178 -8.05 14.32 -10.32
N THR A 179 -9.27 13.87 -10.63
CA THR A 179 -10.32 13.62 -9.66
C THR A 179 -9.91 12.48 -8.73
N VAL A 180 -10.15 12.64 -7.42
CA VAL A 180 -9.74 11.66 -6.41
C VAL A 180 -10.96 10.83 -5.99
N ASP A 181 -11.00 9.58 -6.42
CA ASP A 181 -11.96 8.57 -5.99
C ASP A 181 -11.34 7.56 -4.99
N ALA A 182 -12.07 6.50 -4.63
CA ALA A 182 -11.61 5.49 -3.68
C ALA A 182 -10.38 4.69 -4.16
N HIS A 183 -10.09 4.66 -5.46
CA HIS A 183 -8.90 4.01 -6.01
C HIS A 183 -7.72 5.00 -6.11
N ALA A 184 -8.00 6.25 -6.48
CA ALA A 184 -7.04 7.34 -6.62
C ALA A 184 -6.58 7.95 -5.28
N VAL A 185 -7.34 7.73 -4.19
CA VAL A 185 -7.01 8.28 -2.86
C VAL A 185 -5.65 7.82 -2.34
N GLN A 186 -5.21 6.60 -2.65
CA GLN A 186 -3.94 6.07 -2.14
C GLN A 186 -2.71 6.76 -2.78
N PRO A 187 -2.61 6.89 -4.11
CA PRO A 187 -1.58 7.74 -4.73
C PRO A 187 -1.64 9.20 -4.28
N TYR A 188 -2.84 9.77 -4.21
CA TYR A 188 -3.04 11.15 -3.74
C TYR A 188 -2.54 11.35 -2.31
N TYR A 189 -2.86 10.44 -1.40
CA TYR A 189 -2.40 10.46 -0.02
C TYR A 189 -0.87 10.28 0.09
N THR A 190 -0.28 9.47 -0.78
CA THR A 190 1.19 9.33 -0.87
C THR A 190 1.85 10.67 -1.19
N ARG A 191 1.29 11.43 -2.14
CA ARG A 191 1.75 12.77 -2.48
C ARG A 191 1.65 13.74 -1.29
N LEU A 192 0.53 13.73 -0.56
CA LEU A 192 0.36 14.55 0.64
C LEU A 192 1.39 14.21 1.73
N LEU A 193 1.69 12.92 1.92
CA LEU A 193 2.74 12.48 2.86
C LEU A 193 4.13 12.97 2.44
N ALA A 194 4.45 12.92 1.14
CA ALA A 194 5.70 13.45 0.62
C ALA A 194 5.82 14.95 0.89
N GLN A 195 4.78 15.73 0.56
CA GLN A 195 4.72 17.17 0.82
C GLN A 195 4.87 17.50 2.32
N ALA A 196 4.19 16.75 3.20
CA ALA A 196 4.32 16.92 4.64
C ALA A 196 5.73 16.58 5.18
N CYS A 197 6.52 15.82 4.42
CA CYS A 197 7.93 15.53 4.71
C CYS A 197 8.91 16.46 3.98
N GLY A 198 8.42 17.43 3.20
CA GLY A 198 9.26 18.30 2.36
C GLY A 198 9.90 17.60 1.16
N LEU A 199 9.33 16.48 0.69
CA LEU A 199 9.82 15.67 -0.42
C LEU A 199 8.84 15.69 -1.59
N ASN A 200 9.33 15.31 -2.77
CA ASN A 200 8.49 14.95 -3.91
C ASN A 200 8.56 13.44 -4.14
N VAL A 201 7.47 12.85 -4.63
CA VAL A 201 7.44 11.43 -5.00
C VAL A 201 7.28 11.30 -6.51
N THR A 202 8.09 10.45 -7.14
CA THR A 202 8.08 10.20 -8.58
C THR A 202 7.97 8.71 -8.86
N LEU A 203 7.32 8.37 -9.97
CA LEU A 203 7.17 7.02 -10.49
C LEU A 203 7.65 7.02 -11.95
N ALA A 204 8.73 6.31 -12.24
CA ALA A 204 9.37 6.35 -13.56
C ALA A 204 9.89 4.96 -13.97
N PRO A 205 9.97 4.67 -15.28
CA PRO A 205 10.66 3.48 -15.76
C PRO A 205 12.18 3.62 -15.57
N ASP A 206 12.85 2.50 -15.32
CA ASP A 206 14.32 2.36 -15.29
C ASP A 206 14.70 1.07 -16.02
N GLY A 207 14.89 1.18 -17.34
CA GLY A 207 15.02 0.02 -18.22
C GLY A 207 13.77 -0.86 -18.17
N GLU A 208 13.95 -2.13 -17.80
CA GLU A 208 12.85 -3.10 -17.61
C GLU A 208 12.20 -3.03 -16.21
N LYS A 209 12.70 -2.16 -15.34
CA LYS A 209 12.22 -1.97 -13.98
C LYS A 209 11.38 -0.69 -13.88
N VAL A 210 10.67 -0.55 -12.77
CA VAL A 210 9.98 0.68 -12.43
C VAL A 210 10.42 1.14 -11.05
N VAL A 211 10.70 2.43 -10.89
CA VAL A 211 11.25 3.01 -9.66
C VAL A 211 10.29 4.04 -9.10
N VAL A 212 9.98 3.91 -7.81
CA VAL A 212 9.34 4.94 -7.00
C VAL A 212 10.40 5.62 -6.14
N THR A 213 10.59 6.92 -6.29
CA THR A 213 11.57 7.68 -5.50
C THR A 213 10.87 8.77 -4.71
N ALA A 214 11.25 8.94 -3.43
CA ALA A 214 10.85 10.08 -2.63
C ALA A 214 12.08 10.88 -2.20
N SER A 215 12.26 12.09 -2.76
CA SER A 215 13.44 12.95 -2.59
C SER A 215 13.10 14.44 -2.66
#